data_AF-A0A353LVY4-F1
#
_entry.id   AF-A0A353LVY4-F1
#
_cell.length_a   1.000
_cell.length_b   1.000
_cell.length_c   1.000
_cell.angle_alpha   90.00
_cell.angle_beta   90.00
_cell.angle_gamma   90.00
#
_symmetry.space_group_name_H-M   'P 1'
#
loop_
_entity.id
_entity.type
_entity.pdbx_description
1 polymer ?
#
loop_
_entity_poly.entity_id
_entity_poly.type
_entity_poly.pdbx_seq_one_letter_code
_entity_poly.pdbx_strand_id
1 'polypeptide(L)' 'MRKISCLLLIVLSLGLATSVVGAQNIELTYWTHTDDNRTIIENRYIEEFQELYPNVTIKRVVNEAAKMG' A
#
# COMPACT_ATOMS: atom_id res chain seq x y z
N MET A 1 -7.16 38.94 22.49
CA MET A 1 -6.33 37.74 22.78
C MET A 1 -7.06 36.41 22.57
N ARG A 2 -8.30 36.21 23.05
CA ARG A 2 -9.07 34.95 22.83
C ARG A 2 -9.19 34.51 21.37
N LYS A 3 -9.54 35.43 20.46
CA LYS A 3 -9.73 35.12 19.02
C LYS A 3 -8.45 34.69 18.30
N ILE A 4 -7.32 35.31 18.65
CA ILE A 4 -6.00 34.98 18.11
C ILE A 4 -5.55 33.60 18.63
N SER A 5 -5.80 33.32 19.91
CA SER A 5 -5.49 32.03 20.53
C SER A 5 -6.30 30.88 19.92
N CYS A 6 -7.58 31.09 19.61
CA CYS A 6 -8.40 30.11 18.87
C CYS A 6 -7.88 29.89 17.44
N LEU A 7 -7.48 30.95 16.73
CA LEU A 7 -6.94 30.83 15.37
C LEU A 7 -5.65 30.00 15.36
N LEU A 8 -4.79 30.19 16.35
CA LEU A 8 -3.53 29.48 16.50
C LEU A 8 -3.74 27.98 16.77
N LEU A 9 -4.76 27.64 17.57
CA LEU A 9 -5.18 26.25 17.83
C LEU A 9 -5.72 25.55 16.57
N ILE A 10 -6.46 26.26 15.73
CA ILE A 10 -6.99 25.73 14.45
C ILE A 10 -5.84 25.47 13.46
N VAL A 11 -4.88 26.40 13.36
CA VAL A 11 -3.71 26.23 12.48
C VAL A 11 -2.82 25.08 12.97
N LEU A 12 -2.63 24.95 14.29
CA LEU A 12 -1.83 23.86 14.86
C LEU A 12 -2.47 22.49 14.63
N SER A 13 -3.80 22.39 14.77
CA SER A 13 -4.53 21.14 14.49
C SER A 13 -4.55 20.77 13.00
N LEU A 14 -4.60 21.75 12.09
CA LEU A 14 -4.44 21.49 10.65
C LEU A 14 -3.03 21.01 10.29
N GLY A 15 -1.99 21.56 10.93
CA GLY A 15 -0.60 21.13 10.70
C GLY A 15 -0.34 19.67 11.10
N LEU A 16 -0.92 19.22 12.22
CA LEU A 16 -0.87 17.83 12.68
C LEU A 16 -1.62 16.85 11.77
N ALA A 17 -2.65 17.30 11.04
CA ALA A 17 -3.34 16.47 10.05
C ALA A 17 -2.47 16.23 8.80
N THR A 18 -1.57 17.16 8.46
CA THR A 18 -0.66 17.00 7.31
C THR A 18 0.57 16.14 7.59
N SER A 19 0.85 15.82 8.86
CA SER A 19 1.95 14.93 9.26
C SER A 19 1.57 13.45 9.26
N VAL A 20 0.47 13.05 8.60
CA VAL A 20 0.28 11.66 8.18
C VAL A 20 1.32 11.38 7.10
N VAL A 21 2.52 11.08 7.59
CA VAL A 21 3.49 10.11 7.11
C VAL A 21 3.51 10.02 5.58
N GLY A 22 4.54 10.63 4.98
CA GLY A 22 4.95 10.26 3.62
C GLY A 22 5.20 8.76 3.62
N ALA A 23 4.19 8.00 3.21
CA ALA A 23 4.22 6.56 3.25
C ALA A 23 5.31 6.14 2.27
N GLN A 24 6.38 5.57 2.81
CA GLN A 24 7.48 5.09 1.99
C GLN A 24 6.91 4.09 0.98
N ASN A 25 7.26 4.26 -0.29
CA ASN A 25 6.86 3.30 -1.31
C ASN A 25 7.58 1.98 -0.99
N ILE A 26 6.79 0.94 -0.72
CA ILE A 26 7.26 -0.41 -0.37
C ILE A 26 6.98 -1.32 -1.55
N GLU A 27 8.00 -2.02 -2.06
CA GLU A 27 7.81 -3.10 -3.04
C GLU A 27 7.89 -4.45 -2.33
N LEU A 28 6.86 -5.28 -2.49
CA LEU A 28 6.82 -6.66 -1.98
C LEU A 28 6.88 -7.63 -3.14
N THR A 29 7.83 -8.56 -3.12
CA THR A 29 7.86 -9.65 -4.11
C THR A 29 7.07 -10.85 -3.59
N TYR A 30 5.99 -11.20 -4.28
CA TYR A 30 5.14 -12.33 -3.95
C TYR A 30 5.46 -13.52 -4.86
N TRP A 31 6.08 -14.55 -4.28
CA TRP A 31 6.43 -15.77 -5.00
C TRP A 31 5.31 -16.80 -4.88
N THR A 32 4.83 -17.30 -6.02
CA THR A 32 3.75 -18.29 -6.07
C THR A 32 4.04 -19.36 -7.14
N HIS A 33 3.35 -20.49 -7.03
CA HIS A 33 3.40 -21.57 -8.02
C HIS A 33 2.46 -21.28 -9.20
N THR A 34 2.79 -21.79 -10.39
CA THR A 34 1.91 -21.71 -11.57
C THR A 34 0.60 -22.45 -11.31
N ASP A 35 -0.50 -21.71 -11.28
CA ASP A 35 -1.86 -22.23 -11.14
C ASP A 35 -2.83 -21.20 -11.72
N ASP A 36 -3.45 -21.53 -12.86
CA ASP A 36 -4.31 -20.60 -13.60
C ASP A 36 -5.57 -20.23 -12.81
N ASN A 37 -6.14 -21.18 -12.09
CA ASN A 37 -7.34 -20.96 -11.29
C ASN A 37 -7.04 -20.02 -10.11
N ARG A 38 -5.86 -20.19 -9.49
CA ARG A 38 -5.42 -19.33 -8.38
C ARG A 38 -4.98 -17.94 -8.85
N THR A 39 -4.43 -17.82 -10.06
CA THR A 39 -3.94 -16.54 -10.61
C THR A 39 -5.04 -15.47 -10.66
N ILE A 40 -6.27 -15.83 -11.05
CA ILE A 40 -7.39 -14.88 -11.10
C ILE A 40 -7.73 -14.32 -9.71
N ILE A 41 -7.70 -15.19 -8.69
CA ILE A 41 -8.02 -14.81 -7.32
C ILE A 41 -6.88 -13.99 -6.70
N GLU A 42 -5.63 -14.41 -6.93
CA GLU A 42 -4.44 -13.70 -6.45
C GLU A 42 -4.36 -12.28 -7.00
N ASN A 43 -4.61 -12.07 -8.29
CA ASN A 43 -4.58 -10.73 -8.90
C ASN A 43 -5.62 -9.80 -8.27
N ARG A 44 -6.85 -10.30 -8.05
CA ARG A 44 -7.90 -9.52 -7.38
C ARG A 44 -7.54 -9.17 -5.94
N TYR A 45 -6.98 -10.10 -5.17
CA TYR A 45 -6.53 -9.79 -3.80
C TYR A 45 -5.35 -8.81 -3.77
N ILE A 46 -4.47 -8.86 -4.76
CA ILE A 46 -3.41 -7.86 -4.92
C ILE A 46 -4.00 -6.47 -5.19
N GLU A 47 -5.01 -6.36 -6.06
CA GLU A 47 -5.70 -5.11 -6.34
C GLU A 47 -6.39 -4.54 -5.09
N GLU A 48 -7.21 -5.35 -4.42
CA GLU A 48 -7.91 -4.98 -3.17
C GLU A 48 -6.90 -4.55 -2.08
N PHE A 49 -5.77 -5.23 -1.97
CA PHE A 49 -4.72 -4.86 -1.03
C PHE A 49 -4.07 -3.51 -1.36
N GLN A 50 -3.75 -3.26 -2.63
CA GLN A 50 -3.13 -2.00 -3.04
C GLN A 50 -4.10 -0.80 -2.98
N GLU A 51 -5.41 -1.03 -3.10
CA GLU A 51 -6.41 0.01 -2.83
C GLU A 51 -6.40 0.45 -1.36
N LEU A 52 -6.22 -0.50 -0.43
CA LEU A 52 -6.12 -0.21 1.01
C LEU A 52 -4.76 0.37 1.42
N TYR A 53 -3.70 -0.02 0.69
CA TYR A 53 -2.32 0.38 0.96
C TYR A 53 -1.67 0.97 -0.30
N PRO A 54 -2.02 2.22 -0.67
CA PRO A 54 -1.58 2.84 -1.92
C PRO A 54 -0.06 3.07 -2.00
N ASN A 55 0.65 2.96 -0.88
CA ASN A 55 2.10 3.05 -0.82
C ASN A 55 2.80 1.70 -1.00
N VAL A 56 2.07 0.61 -1.23
CA VAL A 56 2.64 -0.73 -1.43
C VAL A 56 2.43 -1.17 -2.87
N THR A 57 3.47 -1.71 -3.49
CA THR A 57 3.43 -2.34 -4.81
C THR A 57 3.75 -3.83 -4.66
N ILE A 58 2.87 -4.70 -5.16
CA ILE A 58 3.12 -6.15 -5.19
C ILE A 58 3.68 -6.57 -6.54
N LYS A 59 4.85 -7.20 -6.53
CA LYS A 59 5.45 -7.86 -7.68
C LYS A 59 5.23 -9.36 -7.59
N ARG A 60 4.23 -9.88 -8.31
CA ARG A 60 3.97 -11.32 -8.40
C ARG A 60 5.01 -12.01 -9.28
N VAL A 61 5.64 -13.05 -8.75
CA VAL A 61 6.64 -13.89 -9.44
C VAL A 61 6.12 -15.32 -9.44
N VAL A 62 5.89 -15.85 -10.64
CA VAL A 62 5.51 -17.25 -10.83
C VAL A 62 6.77 -18.07 -10.94
N ASN A 63 6.97 -19.00 -10.01
CA ASN A 63 8.00 -20.01 -10.14
C ASN A 63 7.41 -21.17 -10.95
N GLU A 64 7.62 -21.12 -12.27
CA GLU A 64 7.51 -22.29 -13.12
C GLU A 64 8.48 -23.32 -12.54
N ALA A 65 7.96 -24.39 -11.92
CA ALA A 65 8.80 -25.48 -11.45
C ALA A 65 9.76 -25.82 -12.60
N ALA A 66 11.05 -25.59 -12.38
CA ALA A 66 12.06 -25.75 -13.41
C ALA A 66 11.76 -27.06 -14.13
N LYS A 67 11.51 -27.00 -15.44
CA LYS A 67 11.62 -28.18 -16.28
C LYS A 67 13.02 -28.70 -16.02
N MET A 68 13.15 -29.65 -15.09
CA MET A 68 14.37 -30.42 -14.92
C MET A 68 14.50 -31.15 -16.25
N GLY A 69 15.40 -30.62 -17.09
CA GLY A 69 15.82 -31.26 -18.32
C GLY A 69 16.49 -32.59 -18.02
#